data_AF-A0A955ZM28-F1
#
_entry.id   AF-A0A955ZM28-F1
#
_cell.length_a   1.000
_cell.length_b   1.000
_cell.length_c   1.000
_cell.angle_alpha   90.00
_cell.angle_beta   90.00
_cell.angle_gamma   90.00
#
_symmetry.space_group_name_H-M   'P 1'
#
loop_
_entity.id
_entity.type
_entity.pdbx_description
1 polymer ?
#
loop_
_entity_poly.entity_id
_entity_poly.type
_entity_poly.pdbx_seq_one_letter_code
_entity_poly.pdbx_strand_id
1 'polypeptide(L)'
;MATRATAGSFIELIIRFRFLLGAVVVVLLVAGTRFDALRGVEALILALSLPLIVALVGTIKLQNGSSRVRGIALLVAVLVVVVCEVEIGHTLFPPKVVSSAELTLAAPDGTLEVPGGHRFDIEAQGTLAHGRSAAEGHFVLNLERGGESARMEGDFSRSATMVRGSRRRAPQVSAAHAIDTARDTVDLPGDGAVHVRLESLTGSVGKTLHVHVLPPVPFGRGLEIVLFALVAIALVVQAAAAREGVNVSFAGWLGFAVAMALYLPRHFSPSDPLGGVFGALLVALAVGGIGGWIAGMLTSRMAAA
;
A
#
# COMPACT_ATOMS: atom_id res chain seq x y z
N MET A 1 3.46 -13.37 -48.05
CA MET A 1 4.48 -14.26 -47.46
C MET A 1 5.50 -13.53 -46.57
N ALA A 2 5.17 -12.34 -46.00
CA ALA A 2 6.13 -11.47 -45.31
C ALA A 2 5.89 -11.30 -43.79
N THR A 3 4.99 -12.06 -43.17
CA THR A 3 4.54 -11.84 -41.77
C THR A 3 5.16 -12.77 -40.72
N ARG A 4 6.05 -13.70 -41.09
CA ARG A 4 6.67 -14.63 -40.12
C ARG A 4 7.94 -14.11 -39.43
N ALA A 5 8.54 -13.02 -39.91
CA ALA A 5 9.82 -12.52 -39.38
C ALA A 5 9.70 -11.67 -38.09
N THR A 6 8.52 -11.14 -37.76
CA THR A 6 8.33 -10.22 -36.61
C THR A 6 7.98 -10.90 -35.29
N ALA A 7 7.45 -12.13 -35.32
CA ALA A 7 7.05 -12.83 -34.11
C ALA A 7 8.25 -13.22 -33.22
N GLY A 8 9.41 -13.52 -33.83
CA GLY A 8 10.63 -13.87 -33.10
C GLY A 8 11.22 -12.71 -32.30
N SER A 9 11.24 -11.50 -32.86
CA SER A 9 11.82 -10.34 -32.17
C SER A 9 10.98 -9.89 -30.97
N PHE A 10 9.67 -10.10 -31.02
CA PHE A 10 8.77 -9.70 -29.94
C PHE A 10 8.87 -10.60 -28.70
N ILE A 11 8.99 -11.91 -28.91
CA ILE A 11 9.20 -12.86 -27.80
C ILE A 11 10.56 -12.60 -27.15
N GLU A 12 11.61 -12.36 -27.94
CA GLU A 12 12.90 -11.94 -27.40
C GLU A 12 12.80 -10.64 -26.61
N LEU A 13 12.04 -9.65 -27.09
CA LEU A 13 11.83 -8.39 -26.36
C LEU A 13 11.18 -8.63 -24.99
N ILE A 14 10.15 -9.48 -24.91
CA ILE A 14 9.49 -9.81 -23.64
C ILE A 14 10.45 -10.53 -22.68
N ILE A 15 11.25 -11.47 -23.19
CA ILE A 15 12.23 -12.19 -22.37
C ILE A 15 13.30 -11.23 -21.87
N ARG A 16 13.87 -10.40 -22.74
CA ARG A 16 14.86 -9.37 -22.37
C ARG A 16 14.27 -8.36 -21.38
N PHE A 17 13.02 -7.94 -21.57
CA PHE A 17 12.35 -7.03 -20.65
C PHE A 17 12.15 -7.65 -19.26
N ARG A 18 11.79 -8.93 -19.17
CA ARG A 18 11.69 -9.65 -17.88
C ARG A 18 13.03 -9.73 -17.15
N PHE A 19 14.11 -10.05 -17.87
CA PHE A 19 15.44 -10.07 -17.29
C PHE A 19 15.91 -8.67 -16.88
N LEU A 20 15.61 -7.64 -17.68
CA LEU A 20 15.97 -6.26 -17.38
C LEU A 20 15.17 -5.74 -16.18
N LEU A 21 13.88 -6.04 -16.08
CA LEU A 21 13.06 -5.72 -14.92
C LEU A 21 13.59 -6.42 -13.66
N GLY A 22 13.89 -7.71 -13.76
CA GLY A 22 14.52 -8.46 -12.67
C GLY A 22 15.86 -7.87 -12.25
N ALA A 23 16.70 -7.49 -13.22
CA ALA A 23 17.99 -6.84 -12.97
C ALA A 23 17.81 -5.47 -12.31
N VAL A 24 16.86 -4.64 -12.76
CA VAL A 24 16.56 -3.34 -12.15
C VAL A 24 16.09 -3.53 -10.72
N VAL A 25 15.18 -4.46 -10.45
CA VAL A 25 14.71 -4.76 -9.08
C VAL A 25 15.88 -5.23 -8.21
N VAL A 26 16.77 -6.09 -8.73
CA VAL A 26 17.96 -6.55 -8.00
C VAL A 26 18.96 -5.40 -7.77
N VAL A 27 19.19 -4.53 -8.75
CA VAL A 27 20.08 -3.38 -8.61
C VAL A 27 19.54 -2.39 -7.58
N LEU A 28 18.24 -2.08 -7.63
CA LEU A 28 17.57 -1.25 -6.62
C LEU A 28 17.67 -1.88 -5.23
N LEU A 29 17.43 -3.19 -5.12
CA LEU A 29 17.63 -3.93 -3.87
C LEU A 29 19.05 -3.81 -3.33
N VAL A 30 20.05 -4.04 -4.18
CA VAL A 30 21.46 -3.98 -3.78
C VAL A 30 21.85 -2.54 -3.40
N ALA A 31 21.40 -1.55 -4.16
CA ALA A 31 21.64 -0.14 -3.86
C ALA A 31 21.02 0.27 -2.51
N GLY A 32 19.76 -0.11 -2.23
CA GLY A 32 19.08 0.16 -0.98
C GLY A 32 19.68 -0.54 0.25
N THR A 33 20.37 -1.66 0.05
CA THR A 33 21.15 -2.30 1.14
C THR A 33 22.48 -1.60 1.42
N ARG A 34 22.95 -0.76 0.50
CA ARG A 34 24.26 -0.08 0.59
C ARG A 34 24.13 1.39 0.93
N PHE A 35 23.03 2.04 0.56
CA PHE A 35 22.81 3.47 0.74
C PHE A 35 21.49 3.74 1.42
N ASP A 36 21.51 3.95 2.74
CA ASP A 36 20.29 4.21 3.52
C ASP A 36 19.52 5.43 3.00
N ALA A 37 20.22 6.45 2.49
CA ALA A 37 19.61 7.66 1.92
C ALA A 37 18.76 7.40 0.65
N LEU A 38 19.00 6.30 -0.09
CA LEU A 38 18.25 5.98 -1.30
C LEU A 38 17.00 5.14 -1.01
N ARG A 39 16.90 4.50 0.16
CA ARG A 39 15.82 3.56 0.49
C ARG A 39 14.42 4.15 0.30
N GLY A 40 14.21 5.39 0.73
CA GLY A 40 12.92 6.07 0.57
C GLY A 40 12.58 6.33 -0.90
N VAL A 41 13.56 6.78 -1.69
CA VAL A 41 13.39 7.06 -3.12
C VAL A 41 13.16 5.76 -3.90
N GLU A 42 13.90 4.70 -3.59
CA GLU A 42 13.72 3.39 -4.21
C GLU A 42 12.37 2.78 -3.89
N ALA A 43 11.93 2.84 -2.62
CA ALA A 43 10.61 2.37 -2.22
C ALA A 43 9.51 3.11 -2.99
N LEU A 44 9.62 4.43 -3.12
CA LEU A 44 8.69 5.27 -3.88
C LEU A 44 8.66 4.88 -5.37
N ILE A 45 9.83 4.76 -6.00
CA ILE A 45 9.92 4.36 -7.41
C ILE A 45 9.30 2.97 -7.61
N LEU A 46 9.62 2.01 -6.75
CA LEU A 46 9.08 0.65 -6.85
C LEU A 46 7.57 0.63 -6.64
N ALA A 47 7.07 1.33 -5.63
CA ALA A 47 5.65 1.37 -5.30
C ALA A 47 4.79 1.94 -6.43
N LEU A 48 5.24 3.01 -7.10
CA LEU A 48 4.51 3.67 -8.20
C LEU A 48 4.78 3.02 -9.57
N SER A 49 5.95 2.44 -9.81
CA SER A 49 6.26 1.86 -11.13
C SER A 49 5.73 0.44 -11.32
N LEU A 50 5.66 -0.36 -10.25
CA LEU A 50 5.27 -1.77 -10.34
C LEU A 50 3.83 -1.98 -10.83
N PRO A 51 2.80 -1.29 -10.30
CA PRO A 51 1.43 -1.42 -10.80
C PRO A 51 1.34 -1.10 -12.31
N LEU A 52 1.99 -0.02 -12.74
CA LEU A 52 2.06 0.39 -14.15
C LEU A 52 2.71 -0.68 -15.04
N ILE A 53 3.90 -1.15 -14.66
CA ILE A 53 4.65 -2.15 -15.44
C ILE A 53 3.85 -3.45 -15.56
N VAL A 54 3.26 -3.90 -14.46
CA VAL A 54 2.50 -5.15 -14.43
C VAL A 54 1.22 -5.05 -15.27
N ALA A 55 0.48 -3.94 -15.17
CA ALA A 55 -0.69 -3.70 -16.01
C ALA A 55 -0.32 -3.65 -17.51
N LEU A 56 0.80 -3.01 -17.86
CA LEU A 56 1.32 -2.97 -19.22
C LEU A 56 1.69 -4.37 -19.74
N VAL A 57 2.39 -5.18 -18.94
CA VAL A 57 2.74 -6.56 -19.31
C VAL A 57 1.48 -7.41 -19.50
N GLY A 58 0.45 -7.20 -18.66
CA GLY A 58 -0.83 -7.87 -18.80
C GLY A 58 -1.54 -7.55 -20.12
N THR A 59 -1.53 -6.28 -20.54
CA THR A 59 -2.21 -5.83 -21.77
C THR A 59 -1.48 -6.22 -23.05
N ILE A 60 -0.13 -6.26 -23.05
CA ILE A 60 0.66 -6.64 -24.23
C ILE A 60 0.21 -7.99 -24.81
N LYS A 61 -0.07 -8.98 -23.96
CA LYS A 61 -0.45 -10.31 -24.43
C LYS A 61 -1.82 -10.37 -25.12
N LEU A 62 -2.67 -9.37 -24.87
CA LEU A 62 -4.01 -9.28 -25.47
C LEU A 62 -4.00 -8.71 -26.89
N GLN A 63 -2.84 -8.29 -27.42
CA GLN A 63 -2.73 -7.73 -28.78
C GLN A 63 -3.23 -8.66 -29.89
N ASN A 64 -3.24 -9.97 -29.65
CA ASN A 64 -3.73 -10.99 -30.58
C ASN A 64 -5.26 -11.17 -30.57
N GLY A 65 -5.97 -10.56 -29.62
CA GLY A 65 -7.43 -10.61 -29.54
C GLY A 65 -8.13 -9.60 -30.46
N SER A 66 -9.45 -9.67 -30.51
CA SER A 66 -10.29 -8.74 -31.25
C SER A 66 -10.10 -7.30 -30.76
N SER A 67 -10.37 -6.32 -31.63
CA SER A 67 -10.28 -4.89 -31.27
C SER A 67 -11.15 -4.51 -30.07
N ARG A 68 -12.28 -5.19 -29.86
CA ARG A 68 -13.16 -4.94 -28.71
C ARG A 68 -12.54 -5.42 -27.41
N VAL A 69 -12.05 -6.68 -27.36
CA VAL A 69 -11.39 -7.23 -26.17
C VAL A 69 -10.17 -6.39 -25.80
N ARG A 70 -9.37 -5.99 -26.79
CA ARG A 70 -8.21 -5.10 -26.60
C ARG A 70 -8.60 -3.74 -26.01
N GLY A 71 -9.62 -3.10 -26.57
CA GLY A 71 -10.08 -1.80 -26.10
C GLY A 71 -10.57 -1.84 -24.65
N ILE A 72 -11.38 -2.85 -24.30
CA ILE A 72 -11.88 -3.03 -22.93
C ILE A 72 -10.73 -3.36 -21.98
N ALA A 73 -9.82 -4.25 -22.36
CA ALA A 73 -8.66 -4.61 -21.54
C ALA A 73 -7.77 -3.41 -21.23
N LEU A 74 -7.50 -2.57 -22.24
CA LEU A 74 -6.71 -1.36 -22.06
C LEU A 74 -7.42 -0.38 -21.10
N LEU A 75 -8.72 -0.17 -21.27
CA LEU A 75 -9.51 0.68 -20.38
C LEU A 75 -9.45 0.18 -18.93
N VAL A 76 -9.66 -1.11 -18.71
CA VAL A 76 -9.60 -1.74 -17.37
C VAL A 76 -8.21 -1.59 -16.78
N ALA A 77 -7.15 -1.85 -17.56
CA ALA A 77 -5.77 -1.69 -17.08
C ALA A 77 -5.45 -0.25 -16.69
N VAL A 78 -5.88 0.74 -17.49
CA VAL A 78 -5.71 2.17 -17.18
C VAL A 78 -6.46 2.53 -15.89
N LEU A 79 -7.71 2.10 -15.74
CA LEU A 79 -8.49 2.34 -14.52
C LEU A 79 -7.84 1.72 -13.29
N VAL A 80 -7.35 0.48 -13.39
CA VAL A 80 -6.61 -0.17 -12.30
C VAL A 80 -5.38 0.64 -11.92
N VAL A 81 -4.56 1.02 -12.90
CA VAL A 81 -3.36 1.83 -12.63
C VAL A 81 -3.75 3.13 -11.94
N VAL A 82 -4.69 3.91 -12.48
CA VAL A 82 -5.11 5.18 -11.88
C VAL A 82 -5.57 4.99 -10.43
N VAL A 83 -6.41 4.00 -10.16
CA VAL A 83 -6.92 3.75 -8.80
C VAL A 83 -5.81 3.27 -7.86
N CYS A 84 -4.92 2.40 -8.33
CA CYS A 84 -3.76 1.95 -7.56
C CYS A 84 -2.80 3.11 -7.24
N GLU A 85 -2.48 3.97 -8.22
CA GLU A 85 -1.59 5.12 -8.02
C GLU A 85 -2.20 6.14 -7.06
N VAL A 86 -3.52 6.35 -7.09
CA VAL A 86 -4.21 7.22 -6.12
C VAL A 86 -4.05 6.66 -4.70
N GLU A 87 -4.30 5.37 -4.51
CA GLU A 87 -4.22 4.71 -3.20
C GLU A 87 -2.77 4.69 -2.65
N ILE A 88 -1.82 4.28 -3.49
CA ILE A 88 -0.39 4.25 -3.15
C ILE A 88 0.13 5.67 -2.94
N GLY A 89 -0.27 6.61 -3.79
CA GLY A 89 0.10 8.02 -3.70
C GLY A 89 -0.33 8.64 -2.37
N HIS A 90 -1.55 8.37 -1.91
CA HIS A 90 -2.02 8.82 -0.59
C HIS A 90 -1.23 8.23 0.58
N THR A 91 -0.69 7.04 0.42
CA THR A 91 0.17 6.39 1.42
C THR A 91 1.55 7.03 1.47
N LEU A 92 2.15 7.26 0.31
CA LEU A 92 3.52 7.78 0.19
C LEU A 92 3.62 9.29 0.38
N PHE A 93 2.55 10.00 0.04
CA PHE A 93 2.42 11.45 0.16
C PHE A 93 1.21 11.75 1.05
N PRO A 94 1.33 11.54 2.38
CA PRO A 94 0.24 11.79 3.28
C PRO A 94 -0.19 13.26 3.16
N PRO A 95 -1.50 13.53 3.27
CA PRO A 95 -1.99 14.88 3.17
C PRO A 95 -1.42 15.77 4.26
N LYS A 96 -1.33 17.07 3.98
CA LYS A 96 -0.84 18.05 4.96
C LYS A 96 -1.75 18.04 6.20
N VAL A 97 -1.13 17.99 7.38
CA VAL A 97 -1.81 18.14 8.67
C VAL A 97 -2.62 19.43 8.67
N VAL A 98 -3.90 19.32 9.00
CA VAL A 98 -4.82 20.47 9.08
C VAL A 98 -4.67 21.18 10.42
N SER A 99 -4.66 20.40 11.51
CA SER A 99 -4.51 20.88 12.88
C SER A 99 -3.72 19.87 13.70
N SER A 100 -3.04 20.33 14.74
CA SER A 100 -2.30 19.48 15.66
C SER A 100 -2.45 19.94 17.11
N ALA A 101 -2.50 19.00 18.03
CA ALA A 101 -2.45 19.24 19.47
C ALA A 101 -1.36 18.37 20.09
N GLU A 102 -0.72 18.89 21.15
CA GLU A 102 0.24 18.15 21.96
C GLU A 102 -0.42 17.82 23.30
N LEU A 103 -0.52 16.53 23.62
CA LEU A 103 -1.17 16.04 24.83
C LEU A 103 -0.16 15.35 25.74
N THR A 104 -0.31 15.56 27.04
CA THR A 104 0.48 14.88 28.07
C THR A 104 -0.42 14.48 29.22
N LEU A 105 0.00 13.54 30.08
CA LEU A 105 -0.78 13.21 31.29
C LEU A 105 -0.95 14.41 32.25
N ALA A 106 -0.08 15.42 32.17
CA ALA A 106 -0.18 16.65 32.96
C ALA A 106 -1.07 17.71 32.31
N ALA A 107 -1.23 17.66 30.99
CA ALA A 107 -2.09 18.53 30.19
C ALA A 107 -2.85 17.64 29.19
N PRO A 108 -3.89 16.92 29.67
CA PRO A 108 -4.54 15.87 28.88
C PRO A 108 -5.48 16.43 27.82
N ASP A 109 -5.89 17.69 27.94
CA ASP A 109 -6.91 18.31 27.09
C ASP A 109 -6.27 19.17 25.98
N GLY A 110 -6.82 19.09 24.77
CA GLY A 110 -6.44 19.90 23.62
C GLY A 110 -7.62 20.17 22.70
N THR A 111 -7.43 21.08 21.75
CA THR A 111 -8.45 21.44 20.75
C THR A 111 -7.86 21.27 19.37
N LEU A 112 -8.61 20.60 18.49
CA LEU A 112 -8.23 20.34 17.11
C LEU A 112 -9.21 21.04 16.18
N GLU A 113 -8.71 21.88 15.27
CA GLU A 113 -9.53 22.44 14.21
C GLU A 113 -9.77 21.39 13.13
N VAL A 114 -11.03 21.00 12.96
CA VAL A 114 -11.42 20.01 11.95
C VAL A 114 -12.15 20.75 10.83
N PRO A 115 -11.74 20.56 9.55
CA PRO A 115 -12.48 21.10 8.43
C PRO A 115 -13.90 20.52 8.44
N GLY A 116 -14.91 21.35 8.18
CA GLY A 116 -16.33 20.98 8.34
C GLY A 116 -16.73 19.66 7.71
N GLY A 117 -17.80 19.05 8.23
CA GLY A 117 -18.27 17.72 7.84
C GLY A 117 -18.14 16.67 8.95
N HIS A 118 -18.67 15.48 8.68
CA HIS A 118 -18.87 14.44 9.70
C HIS A 118 -17.64 13.54 9.92
N ARG A 119 -16.78 13.39 8.92
CA ARG A 119 -15.72 12.37 8.89
C ARG A 119 -14.35 12.96 8.63
N PHE A 120 -13.39 12.61 9.45
CA PHE A 120 -12.00 13.07 9.36
C PHE A 120 -11.07 11.99 9.91
N ASP A 121 -9.80 12.05 9.53
CA ASP A 121 -8.80 11.11 10.02
C ASP A 121 -8.01 11.76 11.15
N ILE A 122 -7.79 11.00 12.23
CA ILE A 122 -6.92 11.39 13.33
C ILE A 122 -5.71 10.48 13.31
N GLU A 123 -4.54 11.08 13.43
CA GLU A 123 -3.27 10.39 13.61
C GLU A 123 -2.68 10.76 14.97
N ALA A 124 -2.45 9.77 15.81
CA ALA A 124 -1.76 9.90 17.07
C ALA A 124 -0.32 9.39 16.92
N GLN A 125 0.66 10.25 17.20
CA GLN A 125 2.08 9.95 17.13
C GLN A 125 2.70 9.98 18.53
N GLY A 126 3.31 8.86 18.93
CA GLY A 126 3.96 8.69 20.23
C GLY A 126 5.44 8.37 20.07
N THR A 127 6.29 8.91 20.94
CA THR A 127 7.72 8.61 20.92
C THR A 127 8.04 7.44 21.86
N LEU A 128 8.45 6.28 21.36
CA LEU A 128 8.82 5.16 22.23
C LEU A 128 10.16 5.41 22.93
N ALA A 129 10.24 5.10 24.23
CA ALA A 129 11.42 5.32 25.06
C ALA A 129 12.68 4.68 24.45
N HIS A 130 13.80 5.40 24.47
CA HIS A 130 15.07 4.93 23.91
C HIS A 130 15.76 3.93 24.86
N GLY A 131 16.46 2.93 24.31
CA GLY A 131 17.38 2.06 25.08
C GLY A 131 16.89 0.64 25.37
N ARG A 132 15.65 0.27 25.01
CA ARG A 132 15.19 -1.13 25.04
C ARG A 132 14.99 -1.67 23.63
N SER A 133 15.42 -2.92 23.41
CA SER A 133 15.27 -3.66 22.15
C SER A 133 13.81 -3.94 21.81
N ALA A 134 12.92 -3.98 22.80
CA ALA A 134 11.49 -3.98 22.60
C ALA A 134 10.85 -2.91 23.49
N ALA A 135 9.89 -2.17 22.93
CA ALA A 135 9.12 -1.16 23.65
C ALA A 135 7.69 -1.20 23.14
N GLU A 136 6.72 -1.26 24.04
CA GLU A 136 5.29 -1.22 23.71
C GLU A 136 4.65 -0.16 24.57
N GLY A 137 3.61 0.49 24.06
CA GLY A 137 2.70 1.23 24.90
C GLY A 137 1.38 1.49 24.21
N HIS A 138 0.45 2.00 25.00
CA HIS A 138 -0.96 2.05 24.67
C HIS A 138 -1.50 3.42 25.04
N PHE A 139 -2.39 3.94 24.22
CA PHE A 139 -3.06 5.21 24.49
C PHE A 139 -4.57 5.12 24.25
N VAL A 140 -5.29 5.97 24.96
CA VAL A 140 -6.74 6.16 24.79
C VAL A 140 -7.02 7.65 24.70
N LEU A 141 -7.65 8.06 23.59
CA LEU A 141 -8.15 9.40 23.34
C LEU A 141 -9.68 9.38 23.37
N ASN A 142 -10.25 10.40 24.01
CA ASN A 142 -11.66 10.72 23.91
C ASN A 142 -11.81 12.03 23.14
N LEU A 143 -12.69 12.01 22.15
CA LEU A 143 -12.89 13.07 21.18
C LEU A 143 -14.33 13.55 21.31
N GLU A 144 -14.53 14.83 21.57
CA GLU A 144 -15.85 15.40 21.77
C GLU A 144 -16.11 16.55 20.80
N ARG A 145 -17.26 16.53 20.13
CA ARG A 145 -17.73 17.61 19.26
C ARG A 145 -19.26 17.68 19.30
N GLY A 146 -19.79 18.87 19.56
CA GLY A 146 -21.24 19.10 19.52
C GLY A 146 -22.06 18.23 20.47
N GLY A 147 -21.46 17.77 21.58
CA GLY A 147 -22.09 16.86 22.54
C GLY A 147 -22.05 15.38 22.15
N GLU A 148 -21.47 15.04 20.99
CA GLU A 148 -21.14 13.67 20.62
C GLU A 148 -19.69 13.34 20.99
N SER A 149 -19.46 12.09 21.38
CA SER A 149 -18.14 11.60 21.80
C SER A 149 -17.74 10.35 21.02
N ALA A 150 -16.49 10.30 20.57
CA ALA A 150 -15.87 9.14 19.97
C ALA A 150 -14.60 8.77 20.74
N ARG A 151 -14.35 7.48 20.90
CA ARG A 151 -13.17 6.96 21.58
C ARG A 151 -12.22 6.35 20.56
N MET A 152 -10.96 6.79 20.58
CA MET A 152 -9.89 6.25 19.77
C MET A 152 -8.86 5.59 20.69
N GLU A 153 -8.51 4.36 20.40
CA GLU A 153 -7.49 3.61 21.12
C GLU A 153 -6.44 3.10 20.13
N GLY A 154 -5.20 2.97 20.59
CA GLY A 154 -4.13 2.48 19.74
C GLY A 154 -2.90 2.07 20.51
N ASP A 155 -2.07 1.28 19.84
CA ASP A 155 -0.84 0.73 20.38
C ASP A 155 0.36 1.24 19.59
N PHE A 156 1.41 1.61 20.32
CA PHE A 156 2.74 1.83 19.79
C PHE A 156 3.60 0.63 20.11
N SER A 157 4.33 0.13 19.12
CA SER A 157 5.24 -0.99 19.35
C SER A 157 6.55 -0.82 18.59
N ARG A 158 7.65 -1.17 19.23
CA ARG A 158 8.96 -1.29 18.60
C ARG A 158 9.51 -2.65 18.92
N SER A 159 9.79 -3.43 17.88
CA SER A 159 10.51 -4.69 17.99
C SER A 159 11.85 -4.57 17.27
N ALA A 160 12.94 -4.80 17.99
CA ALA A 160 14.27 -4.91 17.42
C ALA A 160 14.64 -6.40 17.33
N THR A 161 14.89 -6.85 16.11
CA THR A 161 15.47 -8.19 15.92
C THR A 161 16.98 -8.08 16.05
N MET A 162 17.53 -8.64 17.13
CA MET A 162 18.99 -8.80 17.24
C MET A 162 19.44 -9.89 16.27
N VAL A 163 20.08 -9.49 15.18
CA VAL A 163 20.80 -10.44 14.33
C VAL A 163 22.11 -10.76 15.04
N ARG A 164 22.25 -12.01 15.52
CA ARG A 164 23.52 -12.48 16.10
C ARG A 164 24.63 -12.29 15.06
N GLY A 165 25.55 -11.37 15.35
CA GLY A 165 26.76 -11.18 14.56
C GLY A 165 27.57 -12.49 14.53
N SER A 166 28.06 -12.86 13.35
CA SER A 166 29.12 -13.87 13.21
C SER A 166 30.31 -13.49 14.11
N ARG A 167 31.05 -14.48 14.64
CA ARG A 167 32.09 -14.38 15.69
C ARG A 167 33.16 -13.29 15.55
N ARG A 168 33.22 -12.53 14.45
CA ARG A 168 34.16 -11.43 14.18
C ARG A 168 33.52 -10.05 13.96
N ARG A 169 32.20 -9.88 14.09
CA ARG A 169 31.54 -8.57 14.01
C ARG A 169 30.78 -8.26 15.29
N ALA A 170 30.86 -7.00 15.73
CA ALA A 170 30.01 -6.49 16.79
C ALA A 170 28.54 -6.75 16.45
N PRO A 171 27.67 -7.03 17.44
CA PRO A 171 26.25 -7.18 17.20
C PRO A 171 25.72 -5.92 16.51
N GLN A 172 25.16 -6.08 15.31
CA GLN A 172 24.45 -5.00 14.65
C GLN A 172 22.96 -5.20 14.93
N VAL A 173 22.32 -4.16 15.50
CA VAL A 173 20.87 -4.07 15.54
C VAL A 173 20.43 -3.81 14.11
N SER A 174 19.92 -4.83 13.44
CA SER A 174 19.82 -4.82 11.97
C SER A 174 18.48 -4.33 11.43
N ALA A 175 17.45 -4.27 12.27
CA ALA A 175 16.16 -3.65 11.96
C ALA A 175 15.39 -3.40 13.25
N ALA A 176 14.91 -2.18 13.45
CA ALA A 176 13.89 -1.86 14.43
C ALA A 176 12.61 -1.55 13.66
N HIS A 177 11.62 -2.44 13.73
CA HIS A 177 10.28 -2.08 13.28
C HIS A 177 9.65 -1.25 14.38
N ALA A 178 9.34 0.01 14.08
CA ALA A 178 8.62 0.90 14.97
C ALA A 178 7.27 1.25 14.34
N ILE A 179 6.22 0.96 15.09
CA ILE A 179 4.87 1.49 14.93
C ILE A 179 4.77 2.60 15.97
N ASP A 180 5.01 3.83 15.55
CA ASP A 180 4.98 5.05 16.35
C ASP A 180 3.79 5.95 15.99
N THR A 181 3.00 5.55 15.00
CA THR A 181 1.81 6.25 14.52
C THR A 181 0.61 5.30 14.55
N ALA A 182 -0.50 5.75 15.13
CA ALA A 182 -1.79 5.10 15.05
C ALA A 182 -2.78 6.04 14.38
N ARG A 183 -3.42 5.58 13.30
CA ARG A 183 -4.38 6.38 12.52
C ARG A 183 -5.73 5.70 12.57
N ASP A 184 -6.77 6.49 12.82
CA ASP A 184 -8.14 6.03 12.77
C ASP A 184 -9.03 7.07 12.09
N THR A 185 -10.13 6.60 11.49
CA THR A 185 -11.12 7.47 10.88
C THR A 185 -12.28 7.67 11.84
N VAL A 186 -12.46 8.90 12.28
CA VAL A 186 -13.47 9.27 13.27
C VAL A 186 -14.69 9.86 12.57
N ASP A 187 -15.86 9.40 12.98
CA ASP A 187 -17.16 9.93 12.57
C ASP A 187 -17.79 10.66 13.76
N LEU A 188 -17.74 11.97 13.73
CA LEU A 188 -18.36 12.85 14.73
C LEU A 188 -19.11 13.92 13.95
N PRO A 189 -20.44 13.98 13.91
CA PRO A 189 -21.14 15.01 13.16
C PRO A 189 -20.92 16.41 13.75
N GLY A 190 -21.15 17.44 12.93
CA GLY A 190 -21.09 18.84 13.33
C GLY A 190 -19.87 19.58 12.76
N ASP A 191 -19.90 20.90 12.92
CA ASP A 191 -18.85 21.82 12.48
C ASP A 191 -18.10 22.41 13.68
N GLY A 192 -16.84 22.80 13.45
CA GLY A 192 -16.00 23.46 14.45
C GLY A 192 -14.97 22.54 15.10
N ALA A 193 -14.38 23.05 16.19
CA ALA A 193 -13.28 22.39 16.88
C ALA A 193 -13.74 21.08 17.55
N VAL A 194 -12.85 20.09 17.52
CA VAL A 194 -12.98 18.85 18.29
C VAL A 194 -12.13 18.99 19.55
N HIS A 195 -12.75 18.79 20.71
CA HIS A 195 -12.04 18.68 21.97
C HIS A 195 -11.46 17.28 22.08
N VAL A 196 -10.14 17.18 22.25
CA VAL A 196 -9.45 15.90 22.44
C VAL A 196 -8.95 15.81 23.87
N ARG A 197 -9.17 14.68 24.51
CA ARG A 197 -8.70 14.39 25.86
C ARG A 197 -7.95 13.07 25.90
N LEU A 198 -6.72 13.11 26.40
CA LEU A 198 -5.92 11.94 26.69
C LEU A 198 -6.38 11.29 28.00
N GLU A 199 -7.06 10.15 27.90
CA GLU A 199 -7.56 9.42 29.06
C GLU A 199 -6.46 8.55 29.69
N SER A 200 -5.68 7.88 28.85
CA SER A 200 -4.57 7.05 29.32
C SER A 200 -3.40 7.03 28.34
N LEU A 201 -2.19 6.96 28.90
CA LEU A 201 -0.94 6.76 28.18
C LEU A 201 -0.06 5.85 29.02
N THR A 202 0.11 4.61 28.59
CA THR A 202 0.75 3.56 29.37
C THR A 202 1.84 2.85 28.57
N GLY A 203 2.71 2.12 29.26
CA GLY A 203 3.84 1.42 28.65
C GLY A 203 5.09 2.27 28.49
N SER A 204 5.92 1.92 27.51
CA SER A 204 7.22 2.54 27.22
C SER A 204 7.11 3.68 26.21
N VAL A 205 6.05 4.47 26.30
CA VAL A 205 5.83 5.66 25.46
C VAL A 205 6.35 6.89 26.19
N GLY A 206 6.83 7.86 25.44
CA GLY A 206 7.26 9.17 25.92
C GLY A 206 6.12 9.90 26.60
N LYS A 207 6.45 11.02 27.25
CA LYS A 207 5.47 11.78 28.03
C LYS A 207 4.49 12.59 27.16
N THR A 208 4.76 12.64 25.86
CA THR A 208 4.09 13.49 24.89
C THR A 208 3.48 12.64 23.79
N LEU A 209 2.22 12.93 23.49
CA LEU A 209 1.45 12.38 22.38
C LEU A 209 1.08 13.54 21.45
N HIS A 210 1.52 13.49 20.20
CA HIS A 210 1.12 14.45 19.18
C HIS A 210 -0.12 13.91 18.47
N VAL A 211 -1.19 14.69 18.42
CA VAL A 211 -2.43 14.31 17.75
C VAL A 211 -2.63 15.25 16.57
N HIS A 212 -2.76 14.69 15.38
CA HIS A 212 -2.89 15.38 14.11
C HIS A 212 -4.25 15.08 13.49
N VAL A 213 -4.89 16.12 12.94
CA VAL A 213 -6.05 15.98 12.06
C VAL A 213 -5.56 16.00 10.62
N LEU A 214 -5.95 14.97 9.88
CA LEU A 214 -5.70 14.83 8.46
C LEU A 214 -7.02 15.00 7.72
N PRO A 215 -7.01 15.59 6.51
CA PRO A 215 -8.21 15.60 5.69
C PRO A 215 -8.61 14.14 5.38
N PRO A 216 -9.92 13.85 5.27
CA PRO A 216 -10.39 12.51 5.01
C PRO A 216 -9.81 11.99 3.69
N VAL A 217 -9.40 10.72 3.67
CA VAL A 217 -9.05 10.07 2.40
C VAL A 217 -10.30 10.10 1.51
N PRO A 218 -10.26 10.73 0.33
CA PRO A 218 -11.47 11.11 -0.44
C PRO A 218 -12.34 9.92 -0.87
N PHE A 219 -11.81 8.70 -0.80
CA PHE A 219 -12.47 7.54 -1.36
C PHE A 219 -12.51 6.29 -0.47
N GLY A 220 -11.90 6.31 0.73
CA GLY A 220 -11.94 5.26 1.76
C GLY A 220 -12.19 3.82 1.26
N ARG A 221 -13.20 3.14 1.82
CA ARG A 221 -13.62 1.78 1.39
C ARG A 221 -14.13 1.72 -0.07
N GLY A 222 -14.46 2.87 -0.66
CA GLY A 222 -14.93 2.95 -2.04
C GLY A 222 -13.87 2.52 -3.05
N LEU A 223 -12.59 2.92 -2.87
CA LEU A 223 -11.51 2.46 -3.77
C LEU A 223 -11.32 0.97 -3.70
N GLU A 224 -11.42 0.38 -2.51
CA GLU A 224 -11.30 -1.08 -2.36
C GLU A 224 -12.37 -1.81 -3.17
N ILE A 225 -13.62 -1.38 -3.08
CA ILE A 225 -14.74 -1.94 -3.84
C ILE A 225 -14.50 -1.79 -5.35
N VAL A 226 -14.04 -0.60 -5.78
CA VAL A 226 -13.72 -0.32 -7.19
C VAL A 226 -12.60 -1.24 -7.68
N LEU A 227 -11.53 -1.42 -6.91
CA LEU A 227 -10.42 -2.31 -7.26
C LEU A 227 -10.87 -3.77 -7.40
N PHE A 228 -11.68 -4.28 -6.47
CA PHE A 228 -12.24 -5.63 -6.58
C PHE A 228 -13.16 -5.79 -7.79
N ALA A 229 -14.00 -4.78 -8.08
CA ALA A 229 -14.84 -4.78 -9.26
C ALA A 229 -14.00 -4.80 -10.55
N LEU A 230 -12.91 -4.03 -10.62
CA LEU A 230 -12.00 -4.02 -11.76
C LEU A 230 -11.30 -5.38 -11.96
N VAL A 231 -10.92 -6.08 -10.89
CA VAL A 231 -10.38 -7.45 -10.99
C VAL A 231 -11.44 -8.43 -11.51
N ALA A 232 -12.69 -8.32 -11.06
CA ALA A 232 -13.79 -9.13 -11.58
C ALA A 232 -14.02 -8.88 -13.09
N ILE A 233 -14.00 -7.61 -13.52
CA ILE A 233 -14.08 -7.25 -14.94
C ILE A 233 -12.87 -7.80 -15.72
N ALA A 234 -11.67 -7.77 -15.14
CA ALA A 234 -10.48 -8.35 -15.76
C ALA A 234 -10.61 -9.86 -16.00
N LEU A 235 -11.23 -10.60 -15.09
CA LEU A 235 -11.57 -12.03 -15.28
C LEU A 235 -12.56 -12.22 -16.44
N VAL A 236 -13.57 -11.36 -16.56
CA VAL A 236 -14.52 -11.39 -17.69
C VAL A 236 -13.81 -11.13 -19.02
N VAL A 237 -12.91 -10.14 -19.07
CA VAL A 237 -12.08 -9.84 -20.26
C VAL A 237 -11.21 -11.04 -20.61
N GLN A 238 -10.61 -11.69 -19.62
CA GLN A 238 -9.79 -12.88 -19.85
C GLN A 238 -10.63 -14.06 -20.38
N ALA A 239 -11.82 -14.29 -19.84
CA ALA A 239 -12.73 -15.31 -20.35
C ALA A 239 -13.18 -15.02 -21.81
N ALA A 240 -13.45 -13.75 -22.14
CA ALA A 240 -13.76 -13.33 -23.50
C ALA A 240 -12.58 -13.55 -24.46
N ALA A 241 -11.35 -13.22 -24.04
CA ALA A 241 -10.14 -13.48 -24.81
C ALA A 241 -9.92 -15.00 -25.03
N ALA A 242 -10.18 -15.81 -24.01
CA ALA A 242 -10.05 -17.27 -24.10
C ALA A 242 -11.01 -17.88 -25.14
N ARG A 243 -12.23 -17.34 -25.27
CA ARG A 243 -13.19 -17.73 -26.34
C ARG A 243 -12.69 -17.42 -27.74
N GLU A 244 -11.83 -16.42 -27.88
CA GLU A 244 -11.16 -16.09 -29.14
C GLU A 244 -9.87 -16.92 -29.36
N GLY A 245 -9.59 -17.91 -28.50
CA GLY A 245 -8.37 -18.72 -28.56
C GLY A 245 -7.12 -18.01 -28.02
N VAL A 246 -7.28 -16.85 -27.37
CA VAL A 246 -6.18 -16.05 -26.83
C VAL A 246 -5.96 -16.40 -25.36
N ASN A 247 -4.94 -17.23 -25.10
CA ASN A 247 -4.58 -17.65 -23.74
C ASN A 247 -3.64 -16.63 -23.09
N VAL A 248 -4.15 -15.84 -22.14
CA VAL A 248 -3.40 -14.80 -21.44
C VAL A 248 -3.66 -14.81 -19.94
N SER A 249 -2.68 -14.36 -19.16
CA SER A 249 -2.77 -14.23 -17.70
C SER A 249 -3.16 -12.82 -17.28
N PHE A 250 -4.11 -12.18 -17.96
CA PHE A 250 -4.44 -10.76 -17.76
C PHE A 250 -4.90 -10.46 -16.33
N ALA A 251 -5.82 -11.26 -15.78
CA ALA A 251 -6.34 -11.08 -14.43
C ALA A 251 -5.28 -11.30 -13.35
N GLY A 252 -4.30 -12.19 -13.58
CA GLY A 252 -3.19 -12.39 -12.64
C GLY A 252 -2.30 -11.16 -12.50
N TRP A 253 -2.02 -10.48 -13.61
CA TRP A 253 -1.24 -9.24 -13.58
C TRP A 253 -2.02 -8.10 -12.92
N LEU A 254 -3.28 -7.87 -13.29
CA LEU A 254 -4.06 -6.83 -12.62
C LEU A 254 -4.34 -7.14 -11.15
N GLY A 255 -4.54 -8.42 -10.81
CA GLY A 255 -4.68 -8.88 -9.44
C GLY A 255 -3.45 -8.55 -8.60
N PHE A 256 -2.24 -8.71 -9.16
CA PHE A 256 -1.00 -8.27 -8.51
C PHE A 256 -1.02 -6.76 -8.18
N ALA A 257 -1.32 -5.92 -9.17
CA ALA A 257 -1.34 -4.46 -8.99
C ALA A 257 -2.36 -4.05 -7.91
N VAL A 258 -3.55 -4.66 -7.91
CA VAL A 258 -4.61 -4.42 -6.93
C VAL A 258 -4.19 -4.88 -5.54
N ALA A 259 -3.64 -6.09 -5.40
CA ALA A 259 -3.20 -6.61 -4.10
C ALA A 259 -2.08 -5.75 -3.51
N MET A 260 -1.18 -5.22 -4.34
CA MET A 260 -0.14 -4.28 -3.90
C MET A 260 -0.76 -2.98 -3.37
N ALA A 261 -1.69 -2.38 -4.12
CA ALA A 261 -2.37 -1.15 -3.71
C ALA A 261 -3.22 -1.30 -2.44
N LEU A 262 -3.80 -2.49 -2.18
CA LEU A 262 -4.58 -2.75 -0.97
C LEU A 262 -3.73 -3.13 0.25
N TYR A 263 -2.54 -3.70 0.03
CA TYR A 263 -1.68 -4.16 1.11
C TYR A 263 -0.76 -3.05 1.62
N LEU A 264 -0.18 -2.28 0.69
CA LEU A 264 0.83 -1.27 1.01
C LEU A 264 0.34 -0.20 2.00
N PRO A 265 -0.84 0.43 1.85
CA PRO A 265 -1.33 1.44 2.78
C PRO A 265 -1.46 0.97 4.23
N ARG A 266 -1.71 -0.33 4.41
CA ARG A 266 -1.94 -0.94 5.72
C ARG A 266 -0.65 -1.36 6.45
N HIS A 267 0.46 -1.47 5.72
CA HIS A 267 1.71 -2.03 6.24
C HIS A 267 2.93 -1.18 5.91
N PHE A 268 2.73 -0.02 5.27
CA PHE A 268 3.81 0.91 4.98
C PHE A 268 4.22 1.63 6.27
N SER A 269 5.52 1.59 6.58
CA SER A 269 6.11 2.37 7.65
C SER A 269 7.13 3.35 7.06
N PRO A 270 7.03 4.66 7.35
CA PRO A 270 8.05 5.63 6.93
C PRO A 270 9.44 5.33 7.48
N SER A 271 9.53 4.62 8.61
CA SER A 271 10.80 4.21 9.23
C SER A 271 11.49 3.05 8.49
N ASP A 272 10.73 2.24 7.75
CA ASP A 272 11.22 1.15 6.89
C ASP A 272 10.39 1.07 5.59
N PRO A 273 10.52 2.08 4.70
CA PRO A 273 9.64 2.21 3.54
C PRO A 273 9.87 1.06 2.56
N LEU A 274 11.12 0.63 2.43
CA LEU A 274 11.52 -0.45 1.54
C LEU A 274 11.00 -1.80 2.06
N GLY A 275 11.12 -2.08 3.35
CA GLY A 275 10.54 -3.29 3.96
C GLY A 275 9.04 -3.40 3.73
N GLY A 276 8.29 -2.30 3.90
CA GLY A 276 6.85 -2.24 3.61
C GLY A 276 6.52 -2.54 2.14
N VAL A 277 7.24 -1.94 1.20
CA VAL A 277 7.06 -2.19 -0.25
C VAL A 277 7.40 -3.62 -0.63
N PHE A 278 8.46 -4.22 -0.05
CA PHE A 278 8.80 -5.61 -0.28
C PHE A 278 7.76 -6.57 0.29
N GLY A 279 7.26 -6.31 1.49
CA GLY A 279 6.13 -7.05 2.07
C GLY A 279 4.92 -7.02 1.13
N ALA A 280 4.56 -5.83 0.65
CA ALA A 280 3.47 -5.66 -0.31
C ALA A 280 3.71 -6.41 -1.62
N LEU A 281 4.94 -6.40 -2.15
CA LEU A 281 5.31 -7.14 -3.37
C LEU A 281 5.14 -8.65 -3.20
N LEU A 282 5.59 -9.21 -2.07
CA LEU A 282 5.46 -10.65 -1.79
C LEU A 282 3.99 -11.07 -1.67
N VAL A 283 3.19 -10.28 -0.95
CA VAL A 283 1.75 -10.54 -0.82
C VAL A 283 1.03 -10.34 -2.15
N ALA A 284 1.38 -9.31 -2.92
CA ALA A 284 0.83 -9.09 -4.25
C ALA A 284 1.16 -10.24 -5.20
N LEU A 285 2.38 -10.79 -5.15
CA LEU A 285 2.78 -11.96 -5.93
C LEU A 285 1.97 -13.20 -5.54
N ALA A 286 1.83 -13.47 -4.25
CA ALA A 286 1.14 -14.65 -3.73
C ALA A 286 -0.37 -14.58 -3.95
N VAL A 287 -1.02 -13.50 -3.50
CA VAL A 287 -2.47 -13.35 -3.51
C VAL A 287 -2.96 -12.88 -4.88
N GLY A 288 -2.42 -11.76 -5.37
CA GLY A 288 -2.85 -11.14 -6.62
C GLY A 288 -2.36 -11.89 -7.86
N GLY A 289 -1.07 -12.19 -7.90
CA GLY A 289 -0.40 -12.85 -9.01
C GLY A 289 -0.82 -14.31 -9.18
N ILE A 290 -0.48 -15.15 -8.21
CA ILE A 290 -0.80 -16.60 -8.27
C ILE A 290 -2.31 -16.81 -8.17
N GLY A 291 -2.99 -16.18 -7.22
CA GLY A 291 -4.45 -16.32 -7.07
C GLY A 291 -5.22 -15.86 -8.32
N GLY A 292 -4.89 -14.69 -8.86
CA GLY A 292 -5.49 -14.18 -10.09
C GLY A 292 -5.16 -15.03 -11.32
N TRP A 293 -3.96 -15.63 -11.38
CA TRP A 293 -3.60 -16.56 -12.45
C TRP A 293 -4.42 -17.86 -12.39
N ILE A 294 -4.60 -18.45 -11.20
CA ILE A 294 -5.43 -19.65 -11.02
C ILE A 294 -6.88 -19.34 -11.40
N ALA A 295 -7.45 -18.26 -10.89
CA ALA A 295 -8.82 -17.84 -11.22
C ALA A 295 -8.98 -17.58 -12.74
N GLY A 296 -8.00 -16.92 -13.34
CA GLY A 296 -7.93 -16.70 -14.78
C GLY A 296 -7.87 -18.00 -15.58
N MET A 297 -7.10 -18.98 -15.13
CA MET A 297 -7.02 -20.29 -15.79
C MET A 297 -8.34 -21.04 -15.72
N LEU A 298 -8.98 -21.06 -14.56
CA LEU A 298 -10.27 -21.72 -14.36
C LEU A 298 -11.36 -21.07 -15.22
N THR A 299 -11.46 -19.74 -15.19
CA THR A 299 -12.42 -18.99 -16.02
C THR A 299 -12.18 -19.21 -17.52
N SER A 300 -10.92 -19.25 -17.95
CA SER A 300 -10.58 -19.54 -19.35
C SER A 300 -10.99 -20.96 -19.78
N ARG A 301 -10.79 -21.96 -18.91
CA ARG A 301 -11.23 -23.35 -19.17
C ARG A 301 -12.74 -23.47 -19.25
N MET A 302 -13.46 -22.83 -18.32
CA MET A 302 -14.92 -22.82 -18.31
C MET A 302 -15.51 -22.10 -19.52
N ALA A 303 -14.84 -21.06 -20.02
CA ALA A 303 -15.31 -20.31 -21.18
C ALA A 303 -15.07 -21.02 -22.51
N ALA A 304 -14.13 -21.97 -22.55
CA ALA A 304 -13.77 -22.76 -23.73
C ALA A 304 -14.51 -24.12 -23.81
N ALA A 305 -15.13 -24.56 -22.72
CA ALA A 305 -16.04 -25.70 -22.68
C ALA A 305 -17.43 -25.30 -23.23
#